data_AF-A0A255XT92-F1
#
_entry.id   AF-A0A255XT92-F1
#
_cell.length_a   1.000
_cell.length_b   1.000
_cell.length_c   1.000
_cell.angle_alpha   90.00
_cell.angle_beta   90.00
_cell.angle_gamma   90.00
#
_symmetry.space_group_name_H-M   'P 1'
#
loop_
_entity.id
_entity.type
_entity.pdbx_description
1 polymer ?
#
loop_
_entity_poly.entity_id
_entity_poly.type
_entity_poly.pdbx_seq_one_letter_code
_entity_poly.pdbx_strand_id
1 'polypeptide(L)'
;MRPVTAIVIVLAGAFSALVLPWWLALILTLGALGWAGRKPKGARPGAGAEGRTSDQDKKQYRAACQPLTAAELARFERSYLVWMRYTNAAGIESTRRVAVAGATNDYAYGHCLEAGDQRQFRWDRMAELVELQTGEILTPGAPETLGRIEDVRRGPIFAALRPLRPALNVLAYVARRDGAMRKPERAIIVAFAQQDSAACAALAAEVLDAEIKKLPPIEVGEMRYHLKALADRPEAWRADLCALCVRLAQSDKVLHDAERNTLADIHRRLGVEVPKGFVGNRKSSEQLSQ
;
A
#
# COMPACT_ATOMS: atom_id res chain seq x y z
N MET A 1 -67.81 -24.26 -33.71
CA MET A 1 -68.55 -23.09 -33.17
C MET A 1 -67.57 -22.26 -32.36
N ARG A 2 -66.99 -21.26 -33.02
CA ARG A 2 -67.04 -19.81 -32.73
C ARG A 2 -66.06 -19.35 -31.62
N PRO A 3 -65.07 -18.50 -31.98
CA PRO A 3 -63.98 -18.06 -31.10
C PRO A 3 -64.36 -16.80 -30.33
N VAL A 4 -63.69 -16.54 -29.20
CA VAL A 4 -63.81 -15.27 -28.46
C VAL A 4 -62.45 -14.57 -28.46
N THR A 5 -62.33 -13.66 -29.42
CA THR A 5 -61.95 -12.24 -29.29
C THR A 5 -60.63 -11.88 -28.59
N ALA A 6 -59.67 -11.45 -29.41
CA ALA A 6 -58.54 -10.62 -29.05
C ALA A 6 -58.98 -9.21 -28.63
N ILE A 7 -58.31 -8.63 -27.64
CA ILE A 7 -58.33 -7.19 -27.38
C ILE A 7 -56.89 -6.67 -27.47
N VAL A 8 -56.66 -5.91 -28.53
CA VAL A 8 -55.51 -5.04 -28.75
C VAL A 8 -55.85 -3.71 -28.07
N ILE A 9 -54.99 -3.24 -27.17
CA ILE A 9 -54.99 -1.85 -26.71
C ILE A 9 -53.66 -1.23 -27.13
N VAL A 10 -53.72 -0.46 -28.21
CA VAL A 10 -52.76 0.58 -28.55
C VAL A 10 -53.28 1.86 -27.91
N LEU A 11 -52.50 2.46 -27.00
CA LEU A 11 -52.66 3.87 -26.66
C LEU A 11 -51.30 4.55 -26.62
N ALA A 12 -51.16 5.47 -27.57
CA ALA A 12 -50.15 6.48 -27.65
C ALA A 12 -50.23 7.45 -26.46
N GLY A 13 -49.08 7.92 -26.01
CA GLY A 13 -48.98 8.93 -24.95
C GLY A 13 -47.61 9.60 -24.97
N ALA A 14 -47.38 10.43 -25.98
CA ALA A 14 -46.31 11.41 -25.97
C ALA A 14 -46.57 12.42 -24.83
N PHE A 15 -45.70 12.44 -23.83
CA PHE A 15 -45.69 13.49 -22.81
C PHE A 15 -44.28 14.10 -22.70
N SER A 16 -44.18 15.26 -23.35
CA SER A 16 -43.53 16.46 -22.82
C SER A 16 -42.08 16.35 -22.37
N ALA A 17 -41.20 16.57 -23.33
CA ALA A 17 -39.99 17.34 -23.10
C ALA A 17 -40.35 18.71 -22.48
N LEU A 18 -39.44 19.26 -21.66
CA LEU A 18 -39.47 20.57 -21.00
C LEU A 18 -40.12 20.63 -19.60
N VAL A 19 -39.46 19.98 -18.64
CA VAL A 19 -39.35 20.55 -17.28
C VAL A 19 -37.86 20.62 -16.93
N LEU A 20 -37.17 21.57 -17.55
CA LEU A 20 -35.87 22.03 -17.07
C LEU A 20 -36.11 22.67 -15.70
N PRO A 21 -35.48 22.17 -14.64
CA PRO A 21 -35.95 22.48 -13.31
C PRO A 21 -35.36 23.82 -12.86
N TRP A 22 -36.25 24.74 -12.47
CA TRP A 22 -35.96 26.15 -12.19
C TRP A 22 -34.99 26.37 -11.02
N TRP A 23 -34.60 25.32 -10.28
CA TRP A 23 -33.59 25.40 -9.22
C TRP A 23 -32.17 25.64 -9.73
N LEU A 24 -31.85 25.32 -11.01
CA LEU A 24 -30.55 25.65 -11.60
C LEU A 24 -30.39 27.16 -11.86
N ALA A 25 -31.49 27.91 -12.03
CA ALA A 25 -31.45 29.37 -12.20
C ALA A 25 -31.23 30.12 -10.86
N LEU A 26 -31.58 29.50 -9.72
CA LEU A 26 -31.37 30.09 -8.39
C LEU A 26 -29.91 29.94 -7.90
N ILE A 27 -29.21 28.89 -8.34
CA ILE A 27 -27.80 28.66 -7.99
C ILE A 27 -26.87 29.64 -8.73
N LEU A 28 -27.25 30.10 -9.92
CA LEU A 28 -26.46 31.07 -10.69
C LEU A 28 -26.65 32.53 -10.25
N THR A 29 -27.73 32.87 -9.55
CA THR A 29 -28.00 34.25 -9.10
C THR A 29 -27.48 34.55 -7.69
N LEU A 30 -27.34 33.54 -6.82
CA LEU A 30 -26.74 33.72 -5.49
C LEU A 30 -25.19 33.66 -5.49
N GLY A 31 -24.56 33.24 -6.60
CA GLY A 31 -23.10 33.27 -6.75
C GLY A 31 -22.52 34.64 -7.13
N ALA A 32 -23.36 35.61 -7.51
CA ALA A 32 -22.92 36.89 -8.08
C ALA A 32 -22.81 38.06 -7.08
N LEU A 33 -23.14 37.87 -5.79
CA LEU A 33 -23.18 38.96 -4.79
C LEU A 33 -22.19 38.81 -3.63
N GLY A 34 -21.18 37.94 -3.75
CA GLY A 34 -20.21 37.64 -2.68
C GLY A 34 -18.74 37.91 -3.03
N TRP A 35 -18.45 38.70 -4.07
CA TRP A 35 -17.07 38.89 -4.54
C TRP A 35 -16.72 40.37 -4.80
N ALA A 36 -17.04 41.22 -3.82
CA ALA A 36 -16.49 42.57 -3.73
C ALA A 36 -15.80 42.73 -2.37
N GLY A 37 -14.46 42.77 -2.38
CA GLY A 37 -13.69 43.32 -1.27
C GLY A 37 -12.73 42.38 -0.55
N ARG A 38 -11.69 41.90 -1.25
CA ARG A 38 -10.36 41.71 -0.65
C ARG A 38 -9.30 41.77 -1.76
N LYS A 39 -8.48 42.81 -1.75
CA LYS A 39 -7.24 42.87 -2.55
C LYS A 39 -6.16 42.06 -1.81
N PRO A 40 -5.71 40.89 -2.31
CA PRO A 40 -4.37 40.44 -1.98
C PRO A 40 -3.38 41.23 -2.83
N LYS A 41 -2.78 42.27 -2.24
CA LYS A 41 -1.44 42.70 -2.66
C LYS A 41 -0.48 41.59 -2.24
N GLY A 42 -0.20 40.69 -3.15
CA GLY A 42 0.80 39.64 -2.99
C GLY A 42 1.20 39.20 -4.37
N ALA A 43 2.26 39.81 -4.89
CA ALA A 43 2.86 39.48 -6.17
C ALA A 43 3.03 37.96 -6.30
N ARG A 44 2.55 37.38 -7.40
CA ARG A 44 3.01 36.07 -7.86
C ARG A 44 4.48 36.26 -8.26
N PRO A 45 5.46 35.61 -7.61
CA PRO A 45 6.79 35.53 -8.17
C PRO A 45 6.70 34.70 -9.45
N GLY A 46 7.33 35.21 -10.50
CA GLY A 46 7.24 34.67 -11.85
C GLY A 46 7.64 33.20 -11.92
N ALA A 47 6.83 32.44 -12.65
CA ALA A 47 7.30 31.29 -13.39
C ALA A 47 8.33 31.81 -14.41
N GLY A 48 9.62 31.76 -14.05
CA GLY A 48 10.70 32.31 -14.86
C GLY A 48 12.06 32.43 -14.16
N ALA A 49 12.24 31.79 -13.01
CA ALA A 49 13.56 31.62 -12.43
C ALA A 49 13.97 30.15 -12.58
N GLU A 50 14.52 29.81 -13.75
CA GLU A 50 15.59 28.81 -13.79
C GLU A 50 16.72 29.41 -12.93
N GLY A 51 16.62 29.19 -11.62
CA GLY A 51 17.56 29.68 -10.65
C GLY A 51 18.92 29.14 -11.04
N ARG A 52 19.83 30.04 -11.43
CA ARG A 52 21.26 29.77 -11.32
C ARG A 52 21.49 29.39 -9.86
N THR A 53 21.53 28.09 -9.58
CA THR A 53 22.07 27.58 -8.33
C THR A 53 23.45 28.20 -8.23
N SER A 54 23.65 29.01 -7.20
CA SER A 54 24.89 29.74 -7.05
C SER A 54 26.02 28.69 -7.00
N ASP A 55 27.20 29.03 -7.52
CA ASP A 55 28.33 28.09 -7.41
C ASP A 55 28.65 27.74 -5.94
N GLN A 56 28.18 28.58 -5.01
CA GLN A 56 28.20 28.34 -3.57
C GLN A 56 27.28 27.19 -3.15
N ASP A 57 26.06 27.11 -3.68
CA ASP A 57 25.11 26.01 -3.44
C ASP A 57 25.67 24.69 -3.98
N LYS A 58 26.27 24.71 -5.17
CA LYS A 58 26.93 23.54 -5.76
C LYS A 58 28.12 23.06 -4.93
N LYS A 59 28.90 23.99 -4.37
CA LYS A 59 30.06 23.68 -3.52
C LYS A 59 29.62 23.11 -2.17
N GLN A 60 28.58 23.67 -1.56
CA GLN A 60 27.97 23.11 -0.35
C GLN A 60 27.38 21.72 -0.60
N TYR A 61 26.70 21.54 -1.74
CA TYR A 61 26.18 20.23 -2.14
C TYR A 61 27.30 19.20 -2.29
N ARG A 62 28.37 19.52 -3.02
CA ARG A 62 29.54 18.63 -3.16
C ARG A 62 30.23 18.30 -1.82
N ALA A 63 30.34 19.28 -0.92
CA ALA A 63 30.91 19.06 0.40
C ALA A 63 30.02 18.18 1.29
N ALA A 64 28.70 18.36 1.21
CA ALA A 64 27.75 17.56 1.96
C ALA A 64 27.54 16.15 1.35
N CYS A 65 27.81 15.97 0.06
CA CYS A 65 27.89 14.68 -0.61
C CYS A 65 29.28 14.02 -0.50
N GLN A 66 30.14 14.47 0.43
CA GLN A 66 31.36 13.72 0.70
C GLN A 66 30.98 12.30 1.17
N PRO A 67 31.57 11.26 0.53
CA PRO A 67 31.25 9.89 0.86
C PRO A 67 31.61 9.62 2.32
N LEU A 68 30.70 8.97 3.04
CA LEU A 68 30.97 8.48 4.38
C LEU A 68 32.11 7.45 4.33
N THR A 69 32.91 7.42 5.39
CA THR A 69 33.93 6.39 5.53
C THR A 69 33.28 5.01 5.64
N ALA A 70 34.00 3.94 5.28
CA ALA A 70 33.48 2.57 5.39
C ALA A 70 33.06 2.22 6.84
N ALA A 71 33.75 2.76 7.84
CA ALA A 71 33.41 2.58 9.25
C ALA A 71 32.09 3.27 9.64
N GLU A 72 31.84 4.47 9.12
CA GLU A 72 30.58 5.18 9.34
C GLU A 72 29.42 4.46 8.64
N LEU A 73 29.63 3.99 7.40
CA LEU A 73 28.62 3.20 6.68
C LEU A 73 28.27 1.92 7.44
N ALA A 74 29.27 1.19 7.96
CA ALA A 74 29.05 -0.02 8.74
C ALA A 74 28.26 0.25 10.04
N ARG A 75 28.45 1.40 10.67
CA ARG A 75 27.68 1.80 11.86
C ARG A 75 26.19 1.99 11.57
N PHE A 76 25.84 2.32 10.32
CA PHE A 76 24.50 2.70 9.90
C PHE A 76 23.90 1.72 8.88
N GLU A 77 24.36 0.45 8.87
CA GLU A 77 23.94 -0.56 7.89
C GLU A 77 22.41 -0.77 7.82
N ARG A 78 21.69 -0.54 8.92
CA ARG A 78 20.22 -0.62 9.00
C ARG A 78 19.53 0.74 9.00
N SER A 79 20.22 1.79 8.58
CA SER A 79 19.68 3.14 8.51
C SER A 79 19.69 3.62 7.07
N TYR A 80 18.65 4.37 6.74
CA TYR A 80 18.52 4.98 5.44
C TYR A 80 19.29 6.31 5.43
N LEU A 81 20.39 6.37 4.69
CA LEU A 81 21.31 7.50 4.70
C LEU A 81 20.83 8.57 3.72
N VAL A 82 20.47 9.73 4.27
CA VAL A 82 19.94 10.85 3.49
C VAL A 82 20.70 12.13 3.75
N TRP A 83 20.80 12.95 2.71
CA TRP A 83 21.07 14.37 2.81
C TRP A 83 19.74 15.13 2.77
N MET A 84 19.61 16.18 3.56
CA MET A 84 18.42 17.03 3.51
C MET A 84 18.75 18.50 3.71
N ARG A 85 17.92 19.34 3.08
CA ARG A 85 17.83 20.78 3.34
C ARG A 85 16.65 21.03 4.27
N TYR A 86 16.94 21.50 5.48
CA TYR A 86 16.00 21.54 6.59
C TYR A 86 15.91 22.91 7.25
N THR A 87 14.69 23.41 7.42
CA THR A 87 14.41 24.68 8.11
C THR A 87 13.94 24.40 9.53
N ASN A 88 14.67 24.92 10.52
CA ASN A 88 14.32 24.67 11.92
C ASN A 88 13.13 25.53 12.40
N ALA A 89 12.73 25.37 13.66
CA ALA A 89 11.61 26.13 14.23
C ALA A 89 11.84 27.65 14.31
N ALA A 90 13.11 28.09 14.29
CA ALA A 90 13.49 29.51 14.25
C ALA A 90 13.55 30.07 12.83
N GLY A 91 13.18 29.28 11.81
CA GLY A 91 13.25 29.70 10.41
C GLY A 91 14.66 29.65 9.80
N ILE A 92 15.64 29.08 10.50
CA ILE A 92 17.02 28.98 10.01
C ILE A 92 17.15 27.71 9.17
N GLU A 93 17.56 27.89 7.92
CA GLU A 93 17.86 26.80 6.99
C GLU A 93 19.24 26.21 7.26
N SER A 94 19.33 24.88 7.18
CA SER A 94 20.58 24.13 7.36
C SER A 94 20.57 22.88 6.48
N THR A 95 21.75 22.43 6.06
CA THR A 95 21.93 21.13 5.40
C THR A 95 22.40 20.11 6.41
N ARG A 96 21.92 18.86 6.29
CA ARG A 96 22.19 17.80 7.27
C ARG A 96 22.31 16.46 6.58
N ARG A 97 23.21 15.61 7.10
CA ARG A 97 23.24 14.18 6.81
C ARG A 97 22.62 13.43 7.97
N VAL A 98 21.70 12.54 7.66
CA VAL A 98 20.94 11.79 8.66
C VAL A 98 20.95 10.31 8.31
N ALA A 99 21.36 9.49 9.26
CA ALA A 99 21.10 8.06 9.25
C ALA A 99 19.70 7.83 9.82
N VAL A 100 18.70 7.78 8.93
CA VAL A 100 17.29 7.63 9.31
C VAL A 100 17.05 6.20 9.78
N ALA A 101 16.71 6.07 11.05
CA ALA A 101 16.41 4.78 11.69
C ALA A 101 14.92 4.42 11.55
N GLY A 102 14.07 5.38 11.19
CA GLY A 102 12.68 5.14 10.83
C GLY A 102 11.88 6.42 10.68
N ALA A 103 10.57 6.26 10.49
CA ALA A 103 9.67 7.35 10.18
C ALA A 103 8.26 7.13 10.73
N THR A 104 7.53 8.23 10.87
CA THR A 104 6.07 8.32 11.00
C THR A 104 5.53 9.19 9.86
N ASN A 105 4.21 9.39 9.82
CA ASN A 105 3.58 10.26 8.81
C ASN A 105 4.06 11.72 8.89
N ASP A 106 4.51 12.18 10.05
CA ASP A 106 4.87 13.58 10.30
C ASP A 106 6.37 13.81 10.50
N TYR A 107 7.10 12.76 10.93
CA TYR A 107 8.50 12.87 11.33
C TYR A 107 9.38 11.76 10.76
N ALA A 108 10.63 12.10 10.46
CA ALA A 108 11.75 11.16 10.42
C ALA A 108 12.46 11.15 11.78
N TYR A 109 12.98 10.00 12.21
CA TYR A 109 13.88 9.90 13.35
C TYR A 109 15.17 9.20 12.95
N GLY A 110 16.29 9.75 13.40
CA GLY A 110 17.60 9.21 13.03
C GLY A 110 18.76 9.96 13.67
N HIS A 111 19.95 9.44 13.42
CA HIS A 111 21.19 10.04 13.91
C HIS A 111 21.62 11.17 12.96
N CYS A 112 21.73 12.40 13.49
CA CYS A 112 22.23 13.55 12.75
C CYS A 112 23.76 13.56 12.81
N LEU A 113 24.42 13.41 11.67
CA LEU A 113 25.88 13.25 11.64
C LEU A 113 26.59 14.55 12.05
N GLU A 114 26.07 15.70 11.67
CA GLU A 114 26.65 17.01 12.03
C GLU A 114 26.50 17.33 13.53
N ALA A 115 25.48 16.77 14.19
CA ALA A 115 25.27 16.97 15.62
C ALA A 115 25.87 15.84 16.46
N GLY A 116 26.14 14.68 15.86
CA GLY A 116 26.58 13.47 16.58
C GLY A 116 25.52 12.87 17.50
N ASP A 117 24.23 13.15 17.28
CA ASP A 117 23.15 12.73 18.19
C ASP A 117 21.84 12.38 17.45
N GLN A 118 20.97 11.62 18.12
CA GLN A 118 19.62 11.27 17.65
C GLN A 118 18.72 12.49 17.63
N ARG A 119 17.97 12.66 16.53
CA ARG A 119 17.05 13.78 16.35
C ARG A 119 15.79 13.36 15.60
N GLN A 120 14.75 14.18 15.77
CA GLN A 120 13.51 14.11 15.02
C GLN A 120 13.43 15.27 14.04
N PHE A 121 12.96 15.01 12.84
CA PHE A 121 12.87 15.98 11.77
C PHE A 121 11.48 15.92 11.14
N ARG A 122 10.80 17.07 11.07
CA ARG A 122 9.47 17.12 10.45
C ARG A 122 9.57 17.14 8.94
N TRP A 123 8.71 16.38 8.26
CA TRP A 123 8.70 16.34 6.79
C TRP A 123 8.39 17.69 6.15
N ASP A 124 7.46 18.45 6.73
CA ASP A 124 7.04 19.77 6.24
C ASP A 124 8.14 20.84 6.31
N ARG A 125 9.24 20.55 7.00
CA ARG A 125 10.41 21.42 7.13
C ARG A 125 11.59 20.96 6.27
N MET A 126 11.45 19.86 5.54
CA MET A 126 12.44 19.38 4.59
C MET A 126 12.10 19.94 3.21
N ALA A 127 12.90 20.90 2.75
CA ALA A 127 12.75 21.46 1.41
C ALA A 127 13.30 20.52 0.33
N GLU A 128 14.27 19.69 0.68
CA GLU A 128 14.92 18.75 -0.22
C GLU A 128 15.42 17.54 0.57
N LEU A 129 15.30 16.35 -0.02
CA LEU A 129 15.72 15.08 0.57
C LEU A 129 16.35 14.23 -0.52
N VAL A 130 17.58 13.75 -0.30
CA VAL A 130 18.36 12.99 -1.28
C VAL A 130 18.95 11.77 -0.61
N GLU A 131 18.79 10.60 -1.21
CA GLU A 131 19.46 9.38 -0.76
C GLU A 131 20.95 9.46 -1.08
N LEU A 132 21.80 9.31 -0.06
CA LEU A 132 23.24 9.50 -0.23
C LEU A 132 23.93 8.40 -1.03
N GLN A 133 23.35 7.19 -1.06
CA GLN A 133 23.95 6.04 -1.77
C GLN A 133 23.65 6.05 -3.27
N THR A 134 22.42 6.43 -3.63
CA THR A 134 21.93 6.39 -5.02
C THR A 134 21.94 7.76 -5.69
N GLY A 135 21.96 8.85 -4.90
CA GLY A 135 21.75 10.21 -5.37
C GLY A 135 20.30 10.52 -5.73
N GLU A 136 19.36 9.61 -5.44
CA GLU A 136 17.95 9.79 -5.80
C GLU A 136 17.30 10.87 -4.93
N ILE A 137 16.56 11.78 -5.58
CA ILE A 137 15.78 12.81 -4.90
C ILE A 137 14.45 12.20 -4.45
N LEU A 138 14.16 12.33 -3.15
CA LEU A 138 13.00 11.75 -2.50
C LEU A 138 12.00 12.84 -2.15
N THR A 139 10.72 12.47 -2.13
CA THR A 139 9.67 13.37 -1.62
C THR A 139 9.50 13.17 -0.11
N PRO A 140 9.71 14.21 0.72
CA PRO A 140 9.57 14.10 2.17
C PRO A 140 8.16 13.62 2.59
N GLY A 141 8.10 12.62 3.46
CA GLY A 141 6.84 12.08 4.00
C GLY A 141 5.96 11.30 3.01
N ALA A 142 6.37 11.18 1.75
CA ALA A 142 5.63 10.42 0.75
C ALA A 142 5.62 8.90 1.09
N PRO A 143 4.54 8.17 0.79
CA PRO A 143 4.44 6.74 1.07
C PRO A 143 5.61 5.92 0.51
N GLU A 144 6.13 6.29 -0.67
CA GLU A 144 7.28 5.60 -1.28
C GLU A 144 8.54 5.78 -0.42
N THR A 145 8.81 7.00 0.04
CA THR A 145 9.96 7.33 0.91
C THR A 145 9.87 6.57 2.24
N LEU A 146 8.69 6.56 2.87
CA LEU A 146 8.45 5.84 4.11
C LEU A 146 8.68 4.33 3.94
N GLY A 147 8.20 3.77 2.82
CA GLY A 147 8.38 2.37 2.48
C GLY A 147 9.86 1.99 2.33
N ARG A 148 10.68 2.84 1.69
CA ARG A 148 12.13 2.60 1.53
C ARG A 148 12.89 2.66 2.84
N ILE A 149 12.57 3.64 3.69
CA ILE A 149 13.15 3.73 5.03
C ILE A 149 12.85 2.46 5.83
N GLU A 150 11.61 1.96 5.74
CA GLU A 150 11.23 0.73 6.42
C GLU A 150 11.93 -0.51 5.84
N ASP A 151 12.12 -0.57 4.52
CA ASP A 151 12.86 -1.65 3.86
C ASP A 151 14.30 -1.76 4.36
N VAL A 152 15.04 -0.64 4.38
CA VAL A 152 16.43 -0.63 4.85
C VAL A 152 16.50 -0.96 6.34
N ARG A 153 15.56 -0.45 7.14
CA ARG A 153 15.49 -0.77 8.58
C ARG A 153 15.25 -2.25 8.83
N ARG A 154 14.32 -2.87 8.10
CA ARG A 154 13.93 -4.28 8.28
C ARG A 154 14.83 -5.25 7.50
N GLY A 155 15.65 -4.74 6.59
CA GLY A 155 16.62 -5.49 5.82
C GLY A 155 16.10 -6.03 4.49
N PRO A 156 17.00 -6.57 3.65
CA PRO A 156 16.72 -6.96 2.27
C PRO A 156 15.63 -8.04 2.14
N ILE A 157 15.50 -8.92 3.14
CA ILE A 157 14.48 -9.97 3.13
C ILE A 157 13.08 -9.37 3.26
N PHE A 158 12.91 -8.35 4.12
CA PHE A 158 11.62 -7.67 4.24
C PHE A 158 11.25 -6.97 2.94
N ALA A 159 12.21 -6.28 2.33
CA ALA A 159 12.03 -5.62 1.03
C ALA A 159 11.59 -6.62 -0.05
N ALA A 160 12.23 -7.81 -0.11
CA ALA A 160 11.89 -8.87 -1.05
C ALA A 160 10.47 -9.42 -0.85
N LEU A 161 10.02 -9.53 0.41
CA LEU A 161 8.69 -10.04 0.77
C LEU A 161 7.57 -9.00 0.68
N ARG A 162 7.89 -7.70 0.71
CA ARG A 162 6.89 -6.62 0.75
C ARG A 162 5.88 -6.67 -0.40
N PRO A 163 6.28 -6.84 -1.68
CA PRO A 163 5.33 -6.94 -2.79
C PRO A 163 4.37 -8.14 -2.68
N LEU A 164 4.81 -9.19 -1.99
CA LEU A 164 4.06 -10.43 -1.78
C LEU A 164 3.22 -10.40 -0.50
N ARG A 165 3.37 -9.37 0.35
CA ARG A 165 2.79 -9.32 1.69
C ARG A 165 1.28 -9.60 1.71
N PRO A 166 0.45 -9.06 0.80
CA PRO A 166 -0.98 -9.38 0.79
C PRO A 166 -1.24 -10.88 0.56
N ALA A 167 -0.53 -11.50 -0.39
CA ALA A 167 -0.68 -12.92 -0.70
C ALA A 167 -0.20 -13.81 0.45
N LEU A 168 0.98 -13.50 1.00
CA LEU A 168 1.55 -14.23 2.14
C LEU A 168 0.65 -14.16 3.37
N ASN A 169 0.03 -13.00 3.64
CA ASN A 169 -0.91 -12.83 4.74
C ASN A 169 -2.18 -13.69 4.53
N VAL A 170 -2.72 -13.78 3.32
CA VAL A 170 -3.86 -14.66 2.99
C VAL A 170 -3.48 -16.14 3.17
N LEU A 171 -2.35 -16.57 2.62
CA LEU A 171 -1.87 -17.95 2.78
C LEU A 171 -1.61 -18.30 4.25
N ALA A 172 -0.99 -17.39 4.99
CA ALA A 172 -0.72 -17.54 6.42
C ALA A 172 -2.01 -17.60 7.25
N TYR A 173 -3.05 -16.85 6.86
CA TYR A 173 -4.37 -16.93 7.49
C TYR A 173 -5.00 -18.31 7.33
N VAL A 174 -4.97 -18.85 6.10
CA VAL A 174 -5.52 -20.20 5.81
C VAL A 174 -4.74 -21.26 6.59
N ALA A 175 -3.41 -21.22 6.57
CA ALA A 175 -2.55 -22.19 7.25
C ALA A 175 -2.60 -22.11 8.79
N ARG A 176 -3.13 -21.02 9.37
CA ARG A 176 -3.29 -20.87 10.83
C ARG A 176 -4.68 -21.21 11.32
N ARG A 177 -5.53 -21.83 10.50
CA ARG A 177 -6.90 -22.10 10.92
C ARG A 177 -6.97 -22.99 12.16
N ASP A 178 -6.03 -23.92 12.29
CA ASP A 178 -5.83 -24.79 13.46
C ASP A 178 -5.02 -24.14 14.59
N GLY A 179 -4.79 -22.83 14.54
CA GLY A 179 -4.10 -22.05 15.57
C GLY A 179 -2.60 -21.86 15.34
N ALA A 180 -1.94 -22.72 14.55
CA ALA A 180 -0.51 -22.59 14.25
C ALA A 180 -0.16 -23.09 12.85
N MET A 181 0.79 -22.42 12.21
CA MET A 181 1.30 -22.78 10.89
C MET A 181 2.43 -23.81 11.01
N ARG A 182 2.19 -25.02 10.52
CA ARG A 182 3.11 -26.16 10.61
C ARG A 182 4.20 -26.08 9.55
N LYS A 183 5.25 -26.89 9.72
CA LYS A 183 6.42 -26.88 8.82
C LYS A 183 6.06 -27.22 7.37
N PRO A 184 5.21 -28.23 7.07
CA PRO A 184 4.81 -28.53 5.69
C PRO A 184 4.04 -27.39 5.01
N GLU A 185 3.15 -26.71 5.75
CA GLU A 185 2.42 -25.55 5.26
C GLU A 185 3.34 -24.37 4.97
N ARG A 186 4.31 -24.09 5.85
CA ARG A 186 5.31 -23.06 5.59
C ARG A 186 6.14 -23.35 4.36
N ALA A 187 6.51 -24.62 4.13
CA ALA A 187 7.24 -25.01 2.93
C ALA A 187 6.45 -24.67 1.64
N ILE A 188 5.12 -24.84 1.66
CA ILE A 188 4.25 -24.42 0.55
C ILE A 188 4.31 -22.90 0.33
N ILE A 189 4.26 -22.11 1.40
CA ILE A 189 4.29 -20.64 1.32
C ILE A 189 5.69 -20.14 0.89
N VAL A 190 6.76 -20.78 1.35
CA VAL A 190 8.15 -20.49 0.92
C VAL A 190 8.29 -20.75 -0.58
N ALA A 191 7.83 -21.91 -1.07
CA ALA A 191 7.89 -22.26 -2.48
C ALA A 191 7.12 -21.25 -3.34
N PHE A 192 5.93 -20.82 -2.89
CA PHE A 192 5.19 -19.75 -3.54
C PHE A 192 5.99 -18.45 -3.63
N ALA A 193 6.58 -18.00 -2.51
CA ALA A 193 7.36 -16.76 -2.49
C ALA A 193 8.55 -16.80 -3.45
N GLN A 194 9.27 -17.92 -3.50
CA GLN A 194 10.41 -18.11 -4.41
C GLN A 194 9.98 -18.18 -5.87
N GLN A 195 8.82 -18.78 -6.17
CA GLN A 195 8.29 -18.83 -7.53
C GLN A 195 7.81 -17.46 -8.02
N ASP A 196 7.17 -16.67 -7.16
CA ASP A 196 6.51 -15.42 -7.58
C ASP A 196 7.45 -14.20 -7.63
N SER A 197 8.60 -14.26 -6.95
CA SER A 197 9.53 -13.14 -6.85
C SER A 197 10.97 -13.59 -7.06
N ALA A 198 11.62 -13.04 -8.08
CA ALA A 198 13.05 -13.28 -8.33
C ALA A 198 13.93 -12.89 -7.12
N ALA A 199 13.55 -11.83 -6.40
CA ALA A 199 14.25 -11.42 -5.18
C ALA A 199 14.12 -12.47 -4.06
N CYS A 200 12.96 -13.14 -3.95
CA CYS A 200 12.78 -14.25 -3.03
C CYS A 200 13.47 -15.54 -3.52
N ALA A 201 13.48 -15.80 -4.83
CA ALA A 201 14.16 -16.95 -5.42
C ALA A 201 15.66 -17.00 -5.09
N ALA A 202 16.30 -15.85 -4.94
CA ALA A 202 17.71 -15.73 -4.56
C ALA A 202 17.98 -15.98 -3.07
N LEU A 203 16.95 -16.04 -2.22
CA LEU A 203 17.09 -16.26 -0.77
C LEU A 203 17.01 -17.76 -0.44
N ALA A 204 17.81 -18.17 0.56
CA ALA A 204 17.73 -19.51 1.12
C ALA A 204 16.35 -19.79 1.74
N ALA A 205 15.83 -21.00 1.54
CA ALA A 205 14.49 -21.39 1.98
C ALA A 205 14.32 -21.26 3.52
N GLU A 206 15.37 -21.52 4.28
CA GLU A 206 15.40 -21.43 5.75
C GLU A 206 15.24 -19.98 6.22
N VAL A 207 15.81 -19.04 5.47
CA VAL A 207 15.70 -17.60 5.76
C VAL A 207 14.26 -17.14 5.52
N LEU A 208 13.66 -17.57 4.40
CA LEU A 208 12.25 -17.28 4.10
C LEU A 208 11.31 -17.95 5.10
N ASP A 209 11.54 -19.21 5.49
CA ASP A 209 10.76 -19.92 6.51
C ASP A 209 10.75 -19.15 7.84
N ALA A 210 11.92 -18.66 8.27
CA ALA A 210 12.06 -17.89 9.49
C ALA A 210 11.25 -16.58 9.46
N GLU A 211 11.19 -15.88 8.32
CA GLU A 211 10.40 -14.65 8.18
C GLU A 211 8.90 -14.93 8.00
N ILE A 212 8.52 -15.96 7.24
CA ILE A 212 7.11 -16.37 7.08
C ILE A 212 6.53 -16.80 8.42
N LYS A 213 7.32 -17.50 9.25
CA LYS A 213 6.92 -17.88 10.62
C LYS A 213 6.56 -16.67 11.49
N LYS A 214 7.20 -15.51 11.26
CA LYS A 214 6.98 -14.25 12.01
C LYS A 214 5.80 -13.42 11.52
N LEU A 215 5.13 -13.81 10.43
CA LEU A 215 3.93 -13.09 9.97
C LEU A 215 2.89 -13.04 11.10
N PRO A 216 2.30 -11.88 11.42
CA PRO A 216 1.30 -11.82 12.49
C PRO A 216 0.06 -12.67 12.11
N PRO A 217 -0.69 -13.20 13.09
CA PRO A 217 -2.05 -13.64 12.82
C PRO A 217 -2.88 -12.44 12.36
N ILE A 218 -3.81 -12.68 11.44
CA ILE A 218 -4.71 -11.63 10.92
C ILE A 218 -6.16 -12.06 11.10
N GLU A 219 -7.06 -11.10 11.17
CA GLU A 219 -8.49 -11.35 11.25
C GLU A 219 -9.16 -11.47 9.87
N VAL A 220 -10.42 -11.92 9.85
CA VAL A 220 -11.22 -12.03 8.60
C VAL A 220 -11.29 -10.69 7.86
N GLY A 221 -11.44 -9.57 8.60
CA GLY A 221 -11.49 -8.23 8.01
C GLY A 221 -10.20 -7.86 7.28
N GLU A 222 -9.05 -8.13 7.90
CA GLU A 222 -7.73 -7.87 7.32
C GLU A 222 -7.43 -8.80 6.14
N MET A 223 -7.81 -10.08 6.23
CA MET A 223 -7.73 -11.01 5.09
C MET A 223 -8.49 -10.44 3.88
N ARG A 224 -9.70 -9.93 4.08
CA ARG A 224 -10.51 -9.32 3.00
C ARG A 224 -9.87 -8.07 2.42
N TYR A 225 -9.22 -7.25 3.25
CA TYR A 225 -8.44 -6.11 2.79
C TYR A 225 -7.29 -6.57 1.87
N HIS A 226 -6.56 -7.61 2.25
CA HIS A 226 -5.50 -8.17 1.40
C HIS A 226 -6.03 -8.77 0.10
N LEU A 227 -7.15 -9.48 0.12
CA LEU A 227 -7.78 -10.01 -1.10
C LEU A 227 -8.18 -8.88 -2.07
N LYS A 228 -8.66 -7.74 -1.57
CA LYS A 228 -8.95 -6.58 -2.42
C LYS A 228 -7.70 -6.05 -3.14
N ALA A 229 -6.56 -6.01 -2.44
CA ALA A 229 -5.29 -5.60 -3.04
C ALA A 229 -4.76 -6.60 -4.09
N LEU A 230 -5.29 -7.82 -4.11
CA LEU A 230 -4.92 -8.88 -5.06
C LEU A 230 -5.92 -9.02 -6.22
N ALA A 231 -7.04 -8.29 -6.19
CA ALA A 231 -8.13 -8.45 -7.15
C ALA A 231 -7.71 -8.12 -8.60
N ASP A 232 -6.79 -7.17 -8.75
CA ASP A 232 -6.28 -6.67 -10.04
C ASP A 232 -5.16 -7.55 -10.63
N ARG A 233 -4.77 -8.64 -9.95
CA ARG A 233 -3.78 -9.59 -10.47
C ARG A 233 -4.37 -10.41 -11.63
N PRO A 234 -3.53 -10.92 -12.56
CA PRO A 234 -4.00 -11.79 -13.65
C PRO A 234 -4.80 -12.98 -13.15
N GLU A 235 -5.81 -13.40 -13.91
CA GLU A 235 -6.70 -14.50 -13.52
C GLU A 235 -5.96 -15.80 -13.22
N ALA A 236 -5.01 -16.19 -14.07
CA ALA A 236 -4.18 -17.38 -13.85
C ALA A 236 -3.44 -17.32 -12.51
N TRP A 237 -2.85 -16.18 -12.18
CA TRP A 237 -2.16 -15.97 -10.91
C TRP A 237 -3.10 -16.08 -9.70
N ARG A 238 -4.31 -15.50 -9.80
CA ARG A 238 -5.32 -15.61 -8.74
C ARG A 238 -5.80 -17.05 -8.57
N ALA A 239 -5.95 -17.79 -9.68
CA ALA A 239 -6.32 -19.20 -9.66
C ALA A 239 -5.24 -20.07 -8.99
N ASP A 240 -3.95 -19.80 -9.27
CA ASP A 240 -2.84 -20.47 -8.60
C ASP A 240 -2.84 -20.19 -7.08
N LEU A 241 -3.06 -18.94 -6.68
CA LEU A 241 -3.19 -18.58 -5.26
C LEU A 241 -4.36 -19.32 -4.58
N CYS A 242 -5.51 -19.40 -5.24
CA CYS A 242 -6.67 -20.16 -4.79
C CYS A 242 -6.33 -21.65 -4.62
N ALA A 243 -5.64 -22.26 -5.59
CA ALA A 243 -5.21 -23.65 -5.51
C ALA A 243 -4.24 -23.89 -4.34
N LEU A 244 -3.34 -22.94 -4.07
CA LEU A 244 -2.45 -22.99 -2.90
C LEU A 244 -3.23 -22.93 -1.58
N CYS A 245 -4.26 -22.07 -1.49
CA CYS A 245 -5.12 -22.02 -0.30
C CYS A 245 -5.82 -23.35 -0.05
N VAL A 246 -6.34 -24.00 -1.11
CA VAL A 246 -6.95 -25.33 -1.02
C VAL A 246 -5.94 -26.37 -0.54
N ARG A 247 -4.72 -26.36 -1.14
CA ARG A 247 -3.65 -27.29 -0.77
C ARG A 247 -3.21 -27.13 0.69
N LEU A 248 -3.14 -25.89 1.19
CA LEU A 248 -2.83 -25.61 2.59
C LEU A 248 -3.90 -26.19 3.53
N ALA A 249 -5.17 -25.90 3.24
CA ALA A 249 -6.29 -26.38 4.06
C ALA A 249 -6.42 -27.92 4.05
N GLN A 250 -6.00 -28.58 2.97
CA GLN A 250 -6.01 -30.04 2.84
C GLN A 250 -4.75 -30.73 3.41
N SER A 251 -3.76 -29.97 3.88
CA SER A 251 -2.44 -30.53 4.24
C SER A 251 -2.49 -31.51 5.41
N ASP A 252 -3.48 -31.39 6.30
CA ASP A 252 -3.48 -32.13 7.56
C ASP A 252 -4.81 -32.79 7.95
N LYS A 253 -5.90 -32.67 7.16
CA LYS A 253 -7.22 -33.24 7.53
C LYS A 253 -8.34 -33.09 6.50
N VAL A 254 -9.52 -33.63 6.86
CA VAL A 254 -10.81 -33.38 6.22
C VAL A 254 -11.23 -31.93 6.45
N LEU A 255 -11.57 -31.22 5.37
CA LEU A 255 -12.02 -29.83 5.42
C LEU A 255 -13.34 -29.67 6.19
N HIS A 256 -13.30 -28.88 7.26
CA HIS A 256 -14.47 -28.47 8.04
C HIS A 256 -15.29 -27.39 7.33
N ASP A 257 -16.57 -27.23 7.68
CA ASP A 257 -17.46 -26.26 7.04
C ASP A 257 -16.95 -24.81 7.11
N ALA A 258 -16.31 -24.45 8.23
CA ALA A 258 -15.70 -23.13 8.40
C ALA A 258 -14.58 -22.88 7.38
N GLU A 259 -13.72 -23.87 7.11
CA GLU A 259 -12.65 -23.78 6.12
C GLU A 259 -13.20 -23.71 4.70
N ARG A 260 -14.23 -24.50 4.40
CA ARG A 260 -14.92 -24.46 3.11
C ARG A 260 -15.51 -23.07 2.84
N ASN A 261 -16.15 -22.48 3.85
CA ASN A 261 -16.72 -21.14 3.76
C ASN A 261 -15.62 -20.08 3.56
N THR A 262 -14.49 -20.19 4.26
CA THR A 262 -13.32 -19.31 4.06
C THR A 262 -12.78 -19.41 2.64
N LEU A 263 -12.56 -20.62 2.12
CA LEU A 263 -12.06 -20.84 0.77
C LEU A 263 -13.06 -20.34 -0.28
N ALA A 264 -14.37 -20.54 -0.08
CA ALA A 264 -15.40 -19.98 -0.95
C ALA A 264 -15.43 -18.44 -0.94
N ASP A 265 -15.18 -17.77 0.20
CA ASP A 265 -15.03 -16.30 0.26
C ASP A 265 -13.79 -15.84 -0.51
N ILE A 266 -12.66 -16.54 -0.37
CA ILE A 266 -11.41 -16.25 -1.10
C ILE A 266 -11.64 -16.33 -2.61
N HIS A 267 -12.17 -17.46 -3.11
CA HIS A 267 -12.45 -17.65 -4.54
C HIS A 267 -13.38 -16.57 -5.09
N ARG A 268 -14.49 -16.28 -4.38
CA ARG A 268 -15.45 -15.25 -4.80
C ARG A 268 -14.82 -13.87 -4.89
N ARG A 269 -14.00 -13.48 -3.91
CA ARG A 269 -13.36 -12.16 -3.86
C ARG A 269 -12.26 -12.00 -4.90
N LEU A 270 -11.60 -13.09 -5.26
CA LEU A 270 -10.63 -13.13 -6.34
C LEU A 270 -11.27 -13.39 -7.71
N GLY A 271 -12.59 -13.50 -7.81
CA GLY A 271 -13.28 -13.75 -9.08
C GLY A 271 -12.87 -15.05 -9.76
N VAL A 272 -12.47 -16.07 -8.99
CA VAL A 272 -12.11 -17.41 -9.48
C VAL A 272 -13.28 -18.35 -9.22
N GLU A 273 -13.57 -19.25 -10.16
CA GLU A 273 -14.65 -20.23 -10.00
C GLU A 273 -14.46 -21.05 -8.71
N VAL A 274 -15.52 -21.18 -7.92
CA VAL A 274 -15.50 -21.96 -6.68
C VAL A 274 -15.65 -23.44 -7.04
N PRO A 275 -14.72 -24.33 -6.65
CA PRO A 275 -14.84 -25.74 -6.99
C PRO A 275 -16.12 -26.36 -6.41
N LYS A 276 -16.74 -27.26 -7.18
CA LYS A 276 -17.94 -28.00 -6.76
C LYS A 276 -17.60 -28.80 -5.49
N GLY A 277 -18.23 -28.45 -4.36
CA GLY A 277 -17.99 -29.07 -3.05
C GLY A 277 -17.54 -28.11 -1.94
N PHE A 278 -17.14 -26.88 -2.28
CA PHE A 278 -16.81 -25.82 -1.30
C PHE A 278 -17.99 -24.92 -0.95
N VAL A 279 -19.07 -24.98 -1.73
CA VAL A 279 -20.30 -24.25 -1.42
C VAL A 279 -21.04 -25.02 -0.33
N GLY A 280 -20.89 -24.60 0.92
CA GLY A 280 -21.73 -25.06 2.02
C GLY A 280 -23.20 -24.83 1.69
N ASN A 281 -24.06 -25.76 2.08
CA ASN A 281 -25.51 -25.63 1.91
C ASN A 281 -25.94 -24.33 2.63
N ARG A 282 -26.31 -23.27 1.89
CA ARG A 282 -26.59 -21.92 2.45
C ARG A 282 -27.68 -21.87 3.53
N LYS A 283 -28.37 -22.98 3.80
CA LYS A 283 -29.47 -23.06 4.76
C LYS A 283 -29.04 -22.81 6.22
N SER A 284 -27.75 -22.88 6.57
CA SER A 284 -27.29 -22.70 7.95
C SER A 284 -26.87 -21.27 8.34
N SER A 285 -26.68 -20.34 7.40
CA SER A 285 -26.31 -18.95 7.75
C SER A 285 -27.49 -18.07 8.15
N GLU A 286 -28.72 -18.40 7.76
CA GLU A 286 -29.93 -17.71 8.24
C GLU A 286 -30.26 -18.04 9.72
N GLN A 287 -29.73 -19.14 10.26
CA GLN A 287 -29.96 -19.54 11.66
C GLN A 287 -28.97 -18.95 12.67
N LEU A 288 -27.87 -18.34 12.22
CA LEU A 288 -26.86 -17.69 13.09
C LEU A 288 -27.02 -16.16 13.16
N SER A 289 -28.06 -15.62 12.52
CA SER A 289 -28.44 -14.21 12.56
C SER A 289 -29.69 -13.95 13.42
N GLN A 290 -30.16 -14.99 14.14
CA GLN A 290 -31.18 -14.94 15.18
C GLN A 290 -30.51 -15.20 16.54
#